data_AF-A0A1Q7NC41-F1
#
_entry.id   AF-A0A1Q7NC41-F1
#
_cell.length_a   1.000
_cell.length_b   1.000
_cell.length_c   1.000
_cell.angle_alpha   90.00
_cell.angle_beta   90.00
_cell.angle_gamma   90.00
#
_symmetry.space_group_name_H-M   'P 1'
#
loop_
_entity.id
_entity.type
_entity.pdbx_description
1 polymer ?
#
loop_
_entity_poly.entity_id
_entity_poly.type
_entity_poly.pdbx_seq_one_letter_code
_entity_poly.pdbx_strand_id
1 'polypeptide(L)'
;MTTDLQRIFASAHEQLRPRTPLPEITIAFFPFAGLNHTVRLHENRLIVRLSDIFTDAPPQVYSSLALILLSKLYRKRIDSSYYRIYRTFVLTEEIQERARIARINRCRRMRRGEARGRHVDLELLFERLNREYFDASLVKPRLSWSAMKSRHVLGRYDATHNTIFISRVFDVPAVPLYVTSYILFHEMLHVKHLSRVHDCRRIVHTREFRADEKRFRQYEEAKLWLEGI
;
A
#
# COMPACT_ATOMS: atom_id res chain seq x y z
N MET A 1 -0.31 12.63 27.60
CA MET A 1 -0.26 11.88 26.31
C MET A 1 -1.34 10.81 26.21
N THR A 2 -1.23 9.66 26.89
CA THR A 2 -2.25 8.59 26.77
C THR A 2 -3.64 9.02 27.25
N THR A 3 -3.71 9.75 28.37
CA THR A 3 -4.97 10.29 28.92
C THR A 3 -5.63 11.30 27.97
N ASP A 4 -4.83 12.13 27.29
CA ASP A 4 -5.35 13.12 26.33
C ASP A 4 -5.91 12.43 25.09
N LEU A 5 -5.24 11.38 24.61
CA LEU A 5 -5.75 10.56 23.51
C LEU A 5 -7.04 9.84 23.88
N GLN A 6 -7.16 9.32 25.10
CA GLN A 6 -8.40 8.70 25.56
C GLN A 6 -9.57 9.69 25.53
N ARG A 7 -9.36 10.94 25.97
CA ARG A 7 -10.37 12.01 25.88
C ARG A 7 -10.75 12.32 24.44
N ILE A 8 -9.77 12.39 23.53
CA ILE A 8 -10.01 12.62 22.11
C ILE A 8 -10.88 11.50 21.50
N PHE A 9 -10.54 10.24 21.78
CA PHE A 9 -11.31 9.09 21.30
C PHE A 9 -12.70 8.99 21.96
N ALA A 10 -12.83 9.39 23.22
CA ALA A 10 -14.11 9.47 23.90
C ALA A 10 -15.03 10.51 23.26
N SER A 11 -14.52 11.73 23.03
CA SER A 11 -15.26 12.79 22.33
C SER A 11 -15.68 12.35 20.92
N ALA A 12 -14.79 11.68 20.18
CA ALA A 12 -15.12 11.13 18.86
C ALA A 12 -16.18 10.01 18.92
N HIS A 13 -16.19 9.19 19.99
CA HIS A 13 -17.24 8.18 20.19
C HIS A 13 -18.60 8.84 20.43
N GLU A 14 -18.67 9.79 21.36
CA GLU A 14 -19.89 10.53 21.69
C GLU A 14 -20.46 11.25 20.48
N GLN A 15 -19.59 11.87 19.66
CA GLN A 15 -20.02 12.53 18.42
C GLN A 15 -20.66 11.55 17.43
N LEU A 16 -20.17 10.32 17.32
CA LEU A 16 -20.66 9.32 16.34
C LEU A 16 -21.80 8.44 16.87
N ARG A 17 -21.86 8.24 18.18
CA ARG A 17 -22.83 7.40 18.89
C ARG A 17 -23.24 8.04 20.23
N PRO A 18 -23.98 9.18 20.21
CA PRO A 18 -24.30 9.94 21.42
C PRO A 18 -25.19 9.20 22.42
N ARG A 19 -25.90 8.15 21.98
CA ARG A 19 -26.81 7.34 22.82
C ARG A 19 -26.19 6.02 23.29
N THR A 20 -24.94 5.74 22.92
CA THR A 20 -24.24 4.52 23.33
C THR A 20 -23.32 4.86 24.50
N PRO A 21 -23.30 4.05 25.58
CA PRO A 21 -22.37 4.27 26.67
C PRO A 21 -20.94 4.16 26.15
N LEU A 22 -20.06 4.99 26.73
CA LEU A 22 -18.66 5.01 26.37
C LEU A 22 -18.01 3.65 26.72
N PRO A 23 -17.44 2.92 25.73
CA PRO A 23 -16.71 1.70 26.02
C PRO A 23 -15.41 2.02 26.78
N GLU A 24 -14.83 1.02 27.43
CA GLU A 24 -13.49 1.16 28.02
C GLU A 24 -12.46 1.37 26.90
N ILE A 25 -11.74 2.50 26.90
CA ILE A 25 -10.80 2.84 25.81
C ILE A 25 -9.36 2.52 26.22
N THR A 26 -8.72 1.61 25.50
CA THR A 26 -7.30 1.31 25.62
C THR A 26 -6.56 1.78 24.37
N ILE A 27 -5.56 2.65 24.54
CA ILE A 27 -4.77 3.21 23.44
C ILE A 27 -3.30 2.90 23.68
N ALA A 28 -2.62 2.39 22.64
CA ALA A 28 -1.18 2.19 22.65
C ALA A 28 -0.56 2.57 21.32
N PHE A 29 0.66 3.11 21.36
CA PHE A 29 1.52 3.21 20.19
C PHE A 29 2.16 1.84 19.91
N PHE A 30 2.14 1.44 18.65
CA PHE A 30 2.63 0.14 18.21
C PHE A 30 3.62 0.32 17.04
N PRO A 31 4.75 -0.41 17.03
CA PRO A 31 5.80 -0.26 16.03
C PRO A 31 5.42 -0.92 14.71
N PHE A 32 4.42 -0.37 14.03
CA PHE A 32 4.04 -0.82 12.69
C PHE A 32 5.16 -0.53 11.69
N ALA A 33 5.22 -1.32 10.61
CA ALA A 33 6.15 -1.09 9.49
C ALA A 33 5.70 0.03 8.53
N GLY A 34 4.93 0.99 9.03
CA GLY A 34 4.32 2.09 8.29
C GLY A 34 3.20 2.78 9.07
N LEU A 35 2.40 3.59 8.37
CA LEU A 35 1.33 4.42 8.93
C LEU A 35 0.01 3.67 9.17
N ASN A 36 0.12 2.44 9.67
CA ASN A 36 -1.04 1.63 9.98
C ASN A 36 -1.60 2.02 11.35
N HIS A 37 -2.93 2.08 11.44
CA HIS A 37 -3.65 2.24 12.70
C HIS A 37 -4.79 1.22 12.71
N THR A 38 -5.07 0.63 13.86
CA THR A 38 -6.14 -0.36 14.00
C THR A 38 -7.03 0.00 15.16
N VAL A 39 -8.34 -0.19 14.97
CA VAL A 39 -9.33 -0.07 16.02
C VAL A 39 -10.20 -1.31 16.02
N ARG A 40 -10.51 -1.83 17.21
CA ARG A 40 -11.41 -2.97 17.40
C ARG A 40 -12.30 -2.70 18.61
N LEU A 41 -13.55 -3.13 18.50
CA LEU A 41 -14.49 -3.19 19.62
C LEU A 41 -14.70 -4.66 19.97
N HIS A 42 -14.37 -5.04 21.19
CA HIS A 42 -14.54 -6.41 21.70
C HIS A 42 -15.03 -6.33 23.15
N GLU A 43 -16.10 -7.02 23.52
CA GLU A 43 -16.62 -7.07 24.90
C GLU A 43 -16.72 -5.68 25.56
N ASN A 44 -17.28 -4.70 24.85
CA ASN A 44 -17.38 -3.30 25.31
C ASN A 44 -16.04 -2.59 25.61
N ARG A 45 -14.93 -3.10 25.06
CA ARG A 45 -13.60 -2.48 25.09
C ARG A 45 -13.20 -2.01 23.70
N LEU A 46 -12.85 -0.74 23.60
CA LEU A 46 -12.31 -0.12 22.39
C LEU A 46 -10.78 -0.18 22.45
N ILE A 47 -10.21 -1.12 21.70
CA ILE A 47 -8.77 -1.31 21.61
C ILE A 47 -8.25 -0.55 20.38
N VAL A 48 -7.45 0.49 20.63
CA VAL A 48 -6.84 1.34 19.61
C VAL A 48 -5.32 1.12 19.61
N ARG A 49 -4.78 0.78 18.43
CA ARG A 49 -3.33 0.77 18.20
C ARG A 49 -2.98 1.80 17.15
N LEU A 50 -2.17 2.77 17.53
CA LEU A 50 -1.69 3.83 16.65
C LEU A 50 -0.25 3.55 16.21
N SER A 51 0.13 3.95 15.01
CA SER A 51 1.55 3.94 14.60
C SER A 51 2.38 4.81 15.52
N ASP A 52 3.51 4.28 15.99
CA ASP A 52 4.50 5.01 16.79
C ASP A 52 5.16 6.17 16.03
N ILE A 53 5.09 6.18 14.70
CA ILE A 53 5.47 7.33 13.87
C ILE A 53 4.67 8.59 14.24
N PHE A 54 3.48 8.42 14.82
CA PHE A 54 2.57 9.50 15.18
C PHE A 54 2.76 10.00 16.62
N THR A 55 3.77 9.56 17.38
CA THR A 55 3.89 9.84 18.82
C THR A 55 3.79 11.34 19.16
N ASP A 56 4.29 12.21 18.29
CA ASP A 56 4.33 13.67 18.39
C ASP A 56 3.33 14.39 17.46
N ALA A 57 2.32 13.68 16.95
CA ALA A 57 1.32 14.29 16.08
C ALA A 57 0.51 15.39 16.81
N PRO A 58 0.12 16.48 16.12
CA PRO A 58 -0.71 17.52 16.72
C PRO A 58 -2.08 17.00 17.20
N PRO A 59 -2.69 17.57 18.26
CA PRO A 59 -4.00 17.15 18.76
C PRO A 59 -5.10 17.10 17.69
N GLN A 60 -5.11 18.05 16.77
CA GLN A 60 -6.08 18.10 15.66
C GLN A 60 -5.98 16.89 14.71
N VAL A 61 -4.76 16.37 14.53
CA VAL A 61 -4.52 15.15 13.73
C VAL A 61 -5.05 13.93 14.47
N TYR A 62 -4.83 13.83 15.78
CA TYR A 62 -5.41 12.75 16.58
C TYR A 62 -6.94 12.77 16.59
N SER A 63 -7.58 13.95 16.71
CA SER A 63 -9.04 14.09 16.63
C SER A 63 -9.58 13.63 15.28
N SER A 64 -8.92 14.04 14.20
CA SER A 64 -9.27 13.61 12.83
C SER A 64 -9.10 12.10 12.67
N LEU A 65 -7.99 11.53 13.15
CA LEU A 65 -7.70 10.11 13.10
C LEU A 65 -8.73 9.29 13.90
N ALA A 66 -9.10 9.74 15.10
CA ALA A 66 -10.10 9.08 15.94
C ALA A 66 -11.46 8.98 15.22
N LEU A 67 -11.94 10.09 14.64
CA LEU A 67 -13.18 10.10 13.86
C LEU A 67 -13.10 9.21 12.62
N ILE A 68 -11.97 9.21 11.90
CA ILE A 68 -11.78 8.33 10.73
C ILE A 68 -11.82 6.85 11.13
N LEU A 69 -11.15 6.47 12.23
CA LEU A 69 -11.13 5.07 12.69
C LEU A 69 -12.51 4.62 13.20
N LEU A 70 -13.15 5.44 14.03
CA LEU A 70 -14.45 5.12 14.61
C LEU A 70 -15.58 5.16 13.58
N SER A 71 -15.54 6.07 12.61
CA SER A 71 -16.52 6.09 11.52
C SER A 71 -16.50 4.81 10.71
N LYS A 72 -15.32 4.24 10.43
CA LYS A 72 -15.17 2.94 9.78
C LYS A 72 -15.69 1.79 10.66
N LEU A 73 -15.34 1.80 11.94
CA LEU A 73 -15.77 0.78 12.90
C LEU A 73 -17.30 0.76 13.07
N TYR A 74 -17.91 1.93 13.21
CA TYR A 74 -19.35 2.08 13.46
C TYR A 74 -20.18 2.24 12.19
N ARG A 75 -19.54 2.24 11.01
CA ARG A 75 -20.17 2.46 9.69
C ARG A 75 -20.96 3.78 9.64
N LYS A 76 -20.38 4.86 10.17
CA LYS A 76 -20.95 6.21 10.17
C LYS A 76 -20.26 7.09 9.13
N ARG A 77 -20.95 8.14 8.68
CA ARG A 77 -20.38 9.17 7.79
C ARG A 77 -19.76 10.28 8.64
N ILE A 78 -18.65 10.82 8.17
CA ILE A 78 -17.97 12.00 8.75
C ILE A 78 -17.62 12.98 7.64
N ASP A 79 -17.40 14.22 8.01
CA ASP A 79 -17.00 15.27 7.08
C ASP A 79 -15.65 14.96 6.40
N SER A 80 -15.51 15.38 5.14
CA SER A 80 -14.30 15.14 4.36
C SER A 80 -13.07 15.91 4.86
N SER A 81 -13.27 17.01 5.61
CA SER A 81 -12.21 17.83 6.22
C SER A 81 -11.31 17.03 7.17
N TYR A 82 -11.85 16.08 7.93
CA TYR A 82 -11.06 15.22 8.82
C TYR A 82 -10.06 14.37 8.02
N TYR A 83 -10.47 13.83 6.86
CA TYR A 83 -9.56 13.12 5.97
C TYR A 83 -8.48 14.04 5.41
N ARG A 84 -8.80 15.31 5.14
CA ARG A 84 -7.84 16.31 4.65
C ARG A 84 -6.79 16.61 5.70
N ILE A 85 -7.17 16.92 6.94
CA ILE A 85 -6.24 17.19 8.06
C ILE A 85 -5.28 16.01 8.25
N TYR A 86 -5.82 14.79 8.32
CA TYR A 86 -5.00 13.58 8.46
C TYR A 86 -4.03 13.39 7.28
N ARG A 87 -4.51 13.55 6.04
CA ARG A 87 -3.69 13.35 4.84
C ARG A 87 -2.60 14.40 4.70
N THR A 88 -2.90 15.67 4.97
CA THR A 88 -1.91 16.76 4.94
C THR A 88 -0.77 16.44 5.89
N PHE A 89 -1.06 16.00 7.12
CA PHE A 89 -0.05 15.63 8.09
C PHE A 89 0.77 14.41 7.64
N VAL A 90 0.11 13.36 7.15
CA VAL A 90 0.81 12.16 6.66
C VAL A 90 1.79 12.50 5.53
N LEU A 91 1.45 13.46 4.67
CA LEU A 91 2.23 13.81 3.49
C LEU A 91 3.37 14.80 3.74
N THR A 92 3.58 15.25 4.99
CA THR A 92 4.76 16.04 5.31
C THR A 92 6.02 15.21 5.10
N GLU A 93 7.12 15.86 4.70
CA GLU A 93 8.39 15.18 4.42
C GLU A 93 8.89 14.40 5.64
N GLU A 94 8.76 14.98 6.84
CA GLU A 94 9.13 14.36 8.09
C GLU A 94 8.39 13.04 8.34
N ILE A 95 7.06 13.02 8.17
CA ILE A 95 6.26 11.80 8.42
C ILE A 95 6.49 10.76 7.34
N GLN A 96 6.68 11.19 6.09
CA GLN A 96 7.06 10.29 4.99
C GLN A 96 8.42 9.64 5.26
N GLU A 97 9.41 10.40 5.74
CA GLU A 97 10.73 9.86 6.04
C GLU A 97 10.70 8.88 7.23
N ARG A 98 10.01 9.23 8.31
CA ARG A 98 9.82 8.30 9.44
C ARG A 98 9.11 7.01 9.00
N ALA A 99 8.10 7.11 8.13
CA ALA A 99 7.42 5.95 7.56
C ALA A 99 8.34 5.11 6.66
N ARG A 100 9.21 5.76 5.86
CA ARG A 100 10.23 5.09 5.05
C ARG A 100 11.22 4.33 5.92
N ILE A 101 11.77 4.96 6.96
CA ILE A 101 12.70 4.34 7.91
C ILE A 101 12.05 3.16 8.64
N ALA A 102 10.84 3.34 9.17
CA ALA A 102 10.09 2.27 9.83
C ALA A 102 9.83 1.09 8.89
N ARG A 103 9.52 1.36 7.62
CA ARG A 103 9.35 0.31 6.61
C ARG A 103 10.66 -0.45 6.34
N ILE A 104 11.78 0.24 6.15
CA ILE A 104 13.10 -0.38 5.94
C ILE A 104 13.47 -1.30 7.10
N ASN A 105 13.26 -0.83 8.34
CA ASN A 105 13.72 -1.53 9.54
C ASN A 105 12.78 -2.66 9.98
N ARG A 106 11.46 -2.51 9.76
CA ARG A 106 10.44 -3.39 10.38
C ARG A 106 9.69 -4.26 9.39
N CYS A 107 9.63 -3.91 8.10
CA CYS A 107 9.11 -4.87 7.13
C CYS A 107 10.08 -6.04 7.07
N ARG A 108 9.56 -7.26 7.27
CA ARG A 108 10.31 -8.46 6.90
C ARG A 108 10.74 -8.32 5.45
N ARG A 109 12.05 -8.32 5.20
CA ARG A 109 12.59 -8.46 3.86
C ARG A 109 11.92 -9.68 3.26
N MET A 110 11.18 -9.50 2.17
CA MET A 110 10.63 -10.64 1.46
C MET A 110 11.82 -11.53 1.07
N ARG A 111 11.77 -12.82 1.43
CA ARG A 111 12.82 -13.76 1.01
C ARG A 111 12.91 -13.65 -0.50
N ARG A 112 14.06 -13.18 -0.99
CA ARG A 112 14.31 -13.05 -2.42
C ARG A 112 14.37 -14.45 -3.01
N GLY A 113 13.62 -14.68 -4.09
CA GLY A 113 13.96 -15.73 -5.03
C GLY A 113 15.02 -15.24 -6.00
N GLU A 114 15.50 -16.15 -6.84
CA GLU A 114 16.30 -15.81 -8.00
C GLU A 114 15.44 -15.07 -9.04
N ALA A 115 16.07 -14.25 -9.89
CA ALA A 115 15.40 -13.64 -11.04
C ALA A 115 15.10 -14.68 -12.13
N ARG A 116 15.93 -15.71 -12.21
CA ARG A 116 15.72 -16.88 -13.07
C ARG A 116 14.70 -17.81 -12.41
N GLY A 117 13.54 -17.92 -13.04
CA GLY A 117 12.53 -18.91 -12.68
C GLY A 117 12.90 -20.29 -13.23
N ARG A 118 12.01 -21.26 -12.98
CA ARG A 118 12.08 -22.59 -13.58
C ARG A 118 11.76 -22.56 -15.08
N HIS A 119 10.87 -21.64 -15.49
CA HIS A 119 10.37 -21.55 -16.87
C HIS A 119 10.68 -20.22 -17.52
N VAL A 120 10.68 -19.12 -16.74
CA VAL A 120 10.87 -17.77 -17.27
C VAL A 120 12.02 -17.06 -16.56
N ASP A 121 12.95 -16.53 -17.35
CA ASP A 121 14.00 -15.63 -16.87
C ASP A 121 13.48 -14.18 -16.89
N LEU A 122 13.32 -13.59 -15.71
CA LEU A 122 12.81 -12.22 -15.59
C LEU A 122 13.78 -11.18 -16.14
N GLU A 123 15.09 -11.44 -16.13
CA GLU A 123 16.10 -10.51 -16.64
C GLU A 123 15.95 -10.36 -18.16
N LEU A 124 15.87 -11.49 -18.87
CA LEU A 124 15.66 -11.51 -20.32
C LEU A 124 14.32 -10.89 -20.70
N LEU A 125 13.28 -11.17 -19.91
CA LEU A 125 11.95 -10.64 -20.16
C LEU A 125 11.90 -9.12 -19.94
N PHE A 126 12.53 -8.62 -18.88
CA PHE A 126 12.66 -7.19 -18.61
C PHE A 126 13.37 -6.48 -19.75
N GLU A 127 14.49 -7.00 -20.22
CA GLU A 127 15.27 -6.37 -21.30
C GLU A 127 14.48 -6.30 -22.60
N ARG A 128 13.74 -7.36 -22.93
CA ARG A 128 12.83 -7.37 -24.09
C ARG A 128 11.75 -6.29 -23.94
N LEU A 129 11.06 -6.23 -22.81
CA LEU A 129 9.98 -5.25 -22.57
C LEU A 129 10.52 -3.82 -22.53
N ASN A 130 11.71 -3.61 -21.96
CA ASN A 130 12.36 -2.30 -21.88
C ASN A 130 12.65 -1.76 -23.28
N ARG A 131 13.13 -2.62 -24.20
CA ARG A 131 13.32 -2.25 -25.61
C ARG A 131 12.00 -1.99 -26.33
N GLU A 132 10.98 -2.83 -26.12
CA GLU A 132 9.71 -2.78 -26.87
C GLU A 132 8.82 -1.59 -26.47
N TYR A 133 8.79 -1.21 -25.18
CA TYR A 133 7.82 -0.25 -24.66
C TYR A 133 8.43 1.01 -24.03
N PHE A 134 9.73 0.99 -23.74
CA PHE A 134 10.39 2.05 -22.97
C PHE A 134 11.66 2.58 -23.64
N ASP A 135 11.89 2.28 -24.92
CA ASP A 135 13.04 2.75 -25.70
C ASP A 135 14.39 2.45 -25.01
N ALA A 136 14.46 1.34 -24.26
CA ALA A 136 15.60 0.95 -23.42
C ALA A 136 16.01 1.98 -22.35
N SER A 137 15.13 2.93 -22.00
CA SER A 137 15.42 4.03 -21.08
C SER A 137 15.24 3.70 -19.60
N LEU A 138 14.50 2.63 -19.25
CA LEU A 138 14.30 2.28 -17.84
C LEU A 138 15.59 1.70 -17.24
N VAL A 139 16.03 2.32 -16.15
CA VAL A 139 17.09 1.76 -15.29
C VAL A 139 16.57 0.47 -14.67
N LYS A 140 17.29 -0.63 -14.91
CA LYS A 140 16.88 -1.97 -14.46
C LYS A 140 16.81 -2.04 -12.92
N PRO A 141 15.61 -2.22 -12.33
CA PRO A 141 15.51 -2.53 -10.91
C PRO A 141 15.97 -3.96 -10.67
N ARG A 142 16.12 -4.34 -9.40
CA ARG A 142 16.32 -5.75 -9.06
C ARG A 142 15.06 -6.55 -9.40
N LEU A 143 15.21 -7.76 -9.92
CA LEU A 143 14.10 -8.64 -10.27
C LEU A 143 14.12 -9.88 -9.38
N SER A 144 12.95 -10.36 -8.97
CA SER A 144 12.88 -11.56 -8.12
C SER A 144 11.51 -12.24 -8.22
N TRP A 145 11.52 -13.56 -8.35
CA TRP A 145 10.32 -14.35 -8.07
C TRP A 145 10.02 -14.34 -6.57
N SER A 146 8.74 -14.23 -6.19
CA SER A 146 8.32 -14.34 -4.80
C SER A 146 8.69 -15.70 -4.21
N ALA A 147 9.13 -15.74 -2.94
CA ALA A 147 9.48 -17.00 -2.29
C ALA A 147 8.30 -17.98 -2.15
N MET A 148 7.08 -17.47 -2.01
CA MET A 148 5.85 -18.27 -1.91
C MET A 148 4.92 -17.97 -3.08
N LYS A 149 4.12 -18.95 -3.48
CA LYS A 149 3.06 -18.77 -4.49
C LYS A 149 1.93 -17.96 -3.85
N SER A 150 1.53 -16.86 -4.47
CA SER A 150 0.41 -16.03 -4.03
C SER A 150 -0.44 -15.61 -5.23
N ARG A 151 -1.76 -15.77 -5.11
CA ARG A 151 -2.72 -15.27 -6.12
C ARG A 151 -3.30 -13.90 -5.73
N HIS A 152 -3.07 -13.44 -4.50
CA HIS A 152 -3.55 -12.14 -4.03
C HIS A 152 -2.65 -10.98 -4.45
N VAL A 153 -1.37 -11.24 -4.73
CA VAL A 153 -0.40 -10.24 -5.20
C VAL A 153 0.32 -10.85 -6.39
N LEU A 154 0.00 -10.35 -7.58
CA LEU A 154 0.51 -10.92 -8.83
C LEU A 154 1.93 -10.43 -9.13
N GLY A 155 2.13 -9.13 -8.98
CA GLY A 155 3.40 -8.43 -9.05
C GLY A 155 3.44 -7.31 -8.01
N ARG A 156 4.64 -6.78 -7.77
CA ARG A 156 4.84 -5.54 -7.01
C ARG A 156 6.20 -4.92 -7.28
N TYR A 157 6.22 -3.63 -7.58
CA TYR A 157 7.39 -2.78 -7.43
C TYR A 157 7.54 -2.24 -6.00
N ASP A 158 8.68 -2.51 -5.37
CA ASP A 158 9.06 -1.95 -4.07
C ASP A 158 10.08 -0.82 -4.27
N ALA A 159 9.59 0.42 -4.28
CA ALA A 159 10.40 1.62 -4.41
C ALA A 159 11.45 1.78 -3.29
N THR A 160 11.22 1.20 -2.10
CA THR A 160 12.17 1.27 -0.98
C THR A 160 13.46 0.50 -1.28
N HIS A 161 13.36 -0.63 -1.96
CA HIS A 161 14.49 -1.51 -2.28
C HIS A 161 14.82 -1.54 -3.78
N ASN A 162 14.15 -0.70 -4.57
CA ASN A 162 14.21 -0.70 -6.03
C ASN A 162 14.14 -2.13 -6.62
N THR A 163 13.09 -2.88 -6.25
CA THR A 163 12.93 -4.29 -6.62
C THR A 163 11.54 -4.57 -7.16
N ILE A 164 11.43 -5.22 -8.32
CA ILE A 164 10.19 -5.80 -8.83
C ILE A 164 10.11 -7.27 -8.39
N PHE A 165 8.98 -7.62 -7.79
CA PHE A 165 8.63 -8.99 -7.44
C PHE A 165 7.51 -9.49 -8.35
N ILE A 166 7.63 -10.72 -8.84
CA ILE A 166 6.54 -11.42 -9.53
C ILE A 166 6.18 -12.68 -8.76
N SER A 167 4.89 -12.98 -8.64
CA SER A 167 4.43 -14.18 -7.95
C SER A 167 4.90 -15.44 -8.65
N ARG A 168 5.53 -16.36 -7.90
CA ARG A 168 5.96 -17.67 -8.41
C ARG A 168 4.80 -18.56 -8.89
N VAL A 169 3.55 -18.17 -8.69
CA VAL A 169 2.40 -18.88 -9.28
C VAL A 169 2.42 -18.81 -10.81
N PHE A 170 3.10 -17.82 -11.39
CA PHE A 170 3.22 -17.62 -12.84
C PHE A 170 4.44 -18.27 -13.48
N ASP A 171 5.31 -18.89 -12.69
CA ASP A 171 6.51 -19.60 -13.17
C ASP A 171 6.20 -21.10 -13.36
N VAL A 172 5.26 -21.40 -14.27
CA VAL A 172 4.84 -22.76 -14.64
C VAL A 172 4.54 -22.83 -16.15
N PRO A 173 4.69 -24.00 -16.82
CA PRO A 173 4.49 -24.11 -18.26
C PRO A 173 3.07 -23.76 -18.73
N ALA A 174 2.09 -24.01 -17.87
CA ALA A 174 0.68 -23.77 -18.18
C ALA A 174 0.31 -22.29 -18.24
N VAL A 175 1.17 -21.40 -17.74
CA VAL A 175 0.95 -19.95 -17.79
C VAL A 175 1.56 -19.42 -19.08
N PRO A 176 0.75 -18.84 -19.99
CA PRO A 176 1.27 -18.26 -21.22
C PRO A 176 2.26 -17.13 -20.92
N LEU A 177 3.32 -17.04 -21.72
CA LEU A 177 4.38 -16.04 -21.52
C LEU A 177 3.82 -14.61 -21.51
N TYR A 178 2.78 -14.31 -22.30
CA TYR A 178 2.18 -12.98 -22.37
C TYR A 178 1.58 -12.54 -21.02
N VAL A 179 1.12 -13.46 -20.17
CA VAL A 179 0.58 -13.16 -18.84
C VAL A 179 1.69 -12.67 -17.93
N THR A 180 2.78 -13.43 -17.82
CA THR A 180 3.96 -13.04 -17.03
C THR A 180 4.58 -11.75 -17.58
N SER A 181 4.60 -11.59 -18.91
CA SER A 181 5.06 -10.37 -19.58
C SER A 181 4.22 -9.15 -19.18
N TYR A 182 2.89 -9.29 -19.18
CA TYR A 182 1.99 -8.21 -18.78
C TYR A 182 2.17 -7.83 -17.32
N ILE A 183 2.30 -8.81 -16.41
CA ILE A 183 2.54 -8.53 -14.98
C ILE A 183 3.86 -7.77 -14.81
N LEU A 184 4.95 -8.24 -15.43
CA LEU A 184 6.24 -7.55 -15.37
C LEU A 184 6.13 -6.14 -15.95
N PHE A 185 5.48 -5.99 -17.10
CA PHE A 185 5.25 -4.71 -17.76
C PHE A 185 4.49 -3.72 -16.86
N HIS A 186 3.43 -4.17 -16.17
CA HIS A 186 2.69 -3.34 -15.21
C HIS A 186 3.60 -2.85 -14.07
N GLU A 187 4.46 -3.71 -13.53
CA GLU A 187 5.41 -3.31 -12.50
C GLU A 187 6.51 -2.38 -13.04
N MET A 188 6.92 -2.52 -14.31
CA MET A 188 7.83 -1.58 -14.96
C MET A 188 7.19 -0.20 -15.15
N LEU A 189 5.88 -0.14 -15.42
CA LEU A 189 5.16 1.14 -15.45
C LEU A 189 5.18 1.84 -14.10
N HIS A 190 5.21 1.11 -12.99
CA HIS A 190 5.39 1.72 -11.66
C HIS A 190 6.80 2.30 -11.45
N VAL A 191 7.80 1.80 -12.16
CA VAL A 191 9.15 2.39 -12.17
C VAL A 191 9.15 3.69 -13.00
N LYS A 192 8.52 3.68 -14.18
CA LYS A 192 8.39 4.85 -15.06
C LYS A 192 7.58 5.97 -14.41
N HIS A 193 6.39 5.62 -13.92
CA HIS A 193 5.42 6.57 -13.37
C HIS A 193 5.54 6.58 -11.85
N LEU A 194 6.42 7.43 -11.34
CA LEU A 194 6.48 7.71 -9.91
C LEU A 194 5.11 8.19 -9.41
N SER A 195 4.70 7.72 -8.23
CA SER A 195 3.41 8.09 -7.66
C SER A 195 3.31 9.60 -7.44
N ARG A 196 2.27 10.24 -7.98
CA ARG A 196 2.03 11.68 -7.81
C ARG A 196 1.14 11.93 -6.59
N VAL A 197 1.37 13.03 -5.88
CA VAL A 197 0.46 13.50 -4.82
C VAL A 197 -0.42 14.60 -5.40
N HIS A 198 -1.73 14.42 -5.36
CA HIS A 198 -2.72 15.43 -5.77
C HIS A 198 -3.83 15.49 -4.72
N ASP A 199 -4.18 16.70 -4.27
CA ASP A 199 -5.19 16.94 -3.23
C ASP A 199 -5.03 16.02 -1.99
N CYS A 200 -3.82 15.97 -1.47
CA CYS A 200 -3.44 15.14 -0.34
C CYS A 200 -3.69 13.62 -0.54
N ARG A 201 -3.78 13.15 -1.79
CA ARG A 201 -3.92 11.73 -2.15
C ARG A 201 -2.77 11.30 -3.04
N ARG A 202 -2.18 10.14 -2.73
CA ARG A 202 -1.20 9.50 -3.60
C ARG A 202 -1.92 8.77 -4.74
N ILE A 203 -1.72 9.22 -5.96
CA ILE A 203 -2.22 8.62 -7.19
C ILE A 203 -1.09 7.80 -7.79
N VAL A 204 -1.26 6.48 -7.82
CA VAL A 204 -0.28 5.55 -8.38
C VAL A 204 -0.57 5.27 -9.86
N HIS A 205 -1.83 5.00 -10.20
CA HIS A 205 -2.27 4.77 -11.59
C HIS A 205 -2.90 6.04 -12.17
N THR A 206 -2.07 6.97 -12.65
CA THR A 206 -2.50 8.19 -13.33
C THR A 206 -3.15 7.90 -14.69
N ARG A 207 -3.72 8.92 -15.33
CA ARG A 207 -4.21 8.79 -16.72
C ARG A 207 -3.10 8.38 -17.68
N GLU A 208 -1.91 8.96 -17.51
CA GLU A 208 -0.70 8.60 -18.28
C GLU A 208 -0.31 7.13 -18.05
N PHE A 209 -0.30 6.67 -16.79
CA PHE A 209 -0.07 5.25 -16.47
C PHE A 209 -1.03 4.34 -17.22
N ARG A 210 -2.34 4.62 -17.14
CA ARG A 210 -3.37 3.79 -17.79
C ARG A 210 -3.29 3.83 -19.30
N ALA A 211 -2.90 4.96 -19.88
CA ALA A 211 -2.68 5.08 -21.32
C ALA A 211 -1.50 4.21 -21.76
N ASP A 212 -0.39 4.25 -21.02
CA ASP A 212 0.76 3.39 -21.31
C ASP A 212 0.45 1.91 -21.07
N GLU A 213 -0.33 1.59 -20.05
CA GLU A 213 -0.74 0.22 -19.74
C GLU A 213 -1.47 -0.45 -20.92
N LYS A 214 -2.38 0.30 -21.57
CA LYS A 214 -3.13 -0.16 -22.74
C LYS A 214 -2.28 -0.34 -24.00
N ARG A 215 -1.02 0.12 -24.01
CA ARG A 215 -0.12 -0.08 -25.16
C ARG A 215 0.43 -1.50 -25.22
N PHE A 216 0.31 -2.28 -24.15
CA PHE A 216 0.76 -3.67 -24.15
C PHE A 216 0.04 -4.47 -25.25
N ARG A 217 0.79 -5.14 -26.12
CA ARG A 217 0.25 -5.78 -27.33
C ARG A 217 -0.92 -6.74 -27.05
N GLN A 218 -0.86 -7.46 -25.93
CA GLN A 218 -1.84 -8.48 -25.55
C GLN A 218 -2.58 -8.08 -24.27
N TYR A 219 -2.93 -6.79 -24.16
CA TYR A 219 -3.50 -6.21 -22.96
C TYR A 219 -4.82 -6.90 -22.57
N GLU A 220 -5.75 -7.00 -23.51
CA GLU A 220 -7.08 -7.57 -23.25
C GLU A 220 -6.99 -9.07 -22.94
N GLU A 221 -6.16 -9.82 -23.66
CA GLU A 221 -5.97 -11.25 -23.44
C GLU A 221 -5.33 -11.53 -22.07
N ALA A 222 -4.35 -10.72 -21.67
CA ALA A 222 -3.74 -10.81 -20.35
C ALA A 222 -4.74 -10.48 -19.24
N LYS A 223 -5.54 -9.42 -19.42
CA LYS A 223 -6.57 -9.02 -18.46
C LYS A 223 -7.63 -10.10 -18.28
N LEU A 224 -8.17 -10.64 -19.37
CA LEU A 224 -9.16 -11.72 -19.33
C LEU A 224 -8.61 -12.97 -18.65
N TRP A 225 -7.37 -13.35 -18.96
CA TRP A 225 -6.75 -14.51 -18.31
C TRP A 225 -6.58 -14.28 -16.80
N LEU A 226 -6.18 -13.07 -16.39
CA LEU A 226 -5.99 -12.70 -14.98
C LEU A 226 -7.29 -12.53 -14.18
N GLU A 227 -8.42 -12.34 -14.85
CA GLU A 227 -9.74 -12.36 -14.20
C GLU A 227 -10.21 -13.80 -13.89
N GLY A 228 -9.68 -14.79 -14.62
CA GLY A 228 -10.01 -16.20 -14.45
C GLY A 228 -9.21 -16.96 -13.37
N ILE A 229 -8.38 -16.27 -12.57
CA ILE A 229 -7.50 -16.89 -11.57
C ILE A 229 -7.90 -16.67 -10.11
#